data_AF-A0A8H7HUU5-F1
#
_entry.id   AF-A0A8H7HUU5-F1
#
_cell.length_a   1.000
_cell.length_b   1.000
_cell.length_c   1.000
_cell.angle_alpha   90.00
_cell.angle_beta   90.00
_cell.angle_gamma   90.00
#
_symmetry.space_group_name_H-M   'P 1'
#
loop_
_entity.id
_entity.type
_entity.pdbx_description
1 polymer ?
#
loop_
_entity_poly.entity_id
_entity_poly.type
_entity_poly.pdbx_seq_one_letter_code
_entity_poly.pdbx_strand_id
1 'polypeptide(L)'
;MTEQADQWVQAWKSDLIRAPTKSSLAAFFIGINDTGDVNGWTNITDWSAFWKAEMNSYFRVVDQVYDTGLRHFLFLNLPDRPTSGSNPQVATFNSLLVQQVAAFKASNKDVSAILFDTNKLFADILDNAAAYGFTNTTG
;
A
#
# COMPACT_ATOMS: atom_id res chain seq x y z
N MET A 1 -10.83 -2.21 -1.02
CA MET A 1 -9.65 -1.84 -0.20
C MET A 1 -9.94 -1.27 1.20
N THR A 2 -11.15 -0.79 1.53
CA THR A 2 -11.35 0.03 2.76
C THR A 2 -11.80 -0.74 4.01
N GLU A 3 -12.45 -1.90 3.83
CA GLU A 3 -13.21 -2.57 4.90
C GLU A 3 -12.39 -2.92 6.15
N GLN A 4 -11.14 -3.37 6.00
CA GLN A 4 -10.30 -3.75 7.15
C GLN A 4 -10.02 -2.57 8.08
N ALA A 5 -9.88 -1.38 7.53
CA ALA A 5 -9.63 -0.19 8.32
C ALA A 5 -10.94 0.45 8.82
N ASP A 6 -12.05 0.28 8.11
CA ASP A 6 -13.37 0.57 8.67
C ASP A 6 -13.60 -0.27 9.94
N GLN A 7 -13.26 -1.57 9.90
CA GLN A 7 -13.31 -2.45 11.07
C GLN A 7 -12.37 -1.99 12.21
N TRP A 8 -11.15 -1.54 11.89
CA TRP A 8 -10.24 -0.92 12.87
C TRP A 8 -10.90 0.28 13.56
N VAL A 9 -11.44 1.22 12.78
CA VAL A 9 -12.07 2.43 13.30
C VAL A 9 -13.27 2.10 14.18
N GLN A 10 -14.09 1.11 13.78
CA GLN A 10 -15.22 0.66 14.60
C GLN A 10 -14.76 -0.01 15.90
N ALA A 11 -13.75 -0.86 15.85
CA ALA A 11 -13.20 -1.51 17.03
C ALA A 11 -12.58 -0.50 18.02
N TRP A 12 -11.89 0.52 17.51
CA TRP A 12 -11.36 1.63 18.32
C TRP A 12 -12.48 2.45 18.96
N LYS A 13 -13.49 2.86 18.17
CA LYS A 13 -14.66 3.62 18.68
C LYS A 13 -15.47 2.85 19.73
N SER A 14 -15.50 1.52 19.62
CA SER A 14 -16.21 0.64 20.54
C SER A 14 -15.36 0.21 21.74
N ASP A 15 -14.16 0.78 21.92
CA ASP A 15 -13.21 0.42 22.97
C ASP A 15 -12.77 -1.06 22.98
N LEU A 16 -12.98 -1.78 21.86
CA LEU A 16 -12.53 -3.17 21.70
C LEU A 16 -11.03 -3.27 21.50
N ILE A 17 -10.41 -2.21 20.96
CA ILE A 17 -8.97 -2.08 20.75
C ILE A 17 -8.52 -0.72 21.27
N ARG A 18 -7.46 -0.72 22.08
CA ARG A 18 -6.75 0.51 22.50
C ARG A 18 -5.28 0.38 22.16
N ALA A 19 -4.95 0.74 20.93
CA ALA A 19 -3.56 0.80 20.49
C ALA A 19 -2.84 1.93 21.25
N PRO A 20 -1.63 1.68 21.80
CA PRO A 20 -0.77 2.74 22.32
C PRO A 20 -0.47 3.76 21.20
N THR A 21 -1.19 4.88 21.18
CA THR A 21 -1.31 5.71 19.97
C THR A 21 0.02 6.27 19.46
N LYS A 22 0.92 6.60 20.38
CA LYS A 22 2.26 7.15 20.09
C LYS A 22 3.37 6.10 19.93
N SER A 23 3.09 4.83 20.15
CA SER A 23 4.08 3.74 20.05
C SER A 23 3.61 2.58 19.17
N SER A 24 2.48 2.74 18.48
CA SER A 24 1.98 1.79 17.49
C SER A 24 2.32 2.27 16.07
N LEU A 25 2.63 1.31 15.19
CA LEU A 25 2.88 1.53 13.77
C LEU A 25 1.70 0.97 12.97
N ALA A 26 1.03 1.81 12.19
CA ALA A 26 0.06 1.35 11.20
C ALA A 26 0.79 1.01 9.90
N ALA A 27 0.76 -0.25 9.49
CA ALA A 27 1.36 -0.71 8.24
C ALA A 27 0.28 -1.00 7.20
N PHE A 28 0.45 -0.47 6.00
CA PHE A 28 -0.46 -0.69 4.89
C PHE A 28 0.28 -1.33 3.72
N PHE A 29 -0.13 -2.55 3.39
CA PHE A 29 0.33 -3.30 2.23
C PHE A 29 -0.89 -3.87 1.51
N ILE A 30 -1.43 -3.11 0.58
CA ILE A 30 -2.71 -3.40 -0.06
C ILE A 30 -2.68 -3.01 -1.52
N GLY A 31 -3.41 -3.75 -2.37
CA GLY A 31 -3.63 -3.42 -3.78
C GLY A 31 -3.09 -4.43 -4.79
N ILE A 32 -2.27 -5.40 -4.38
CA ILE A 32 -1.70 -6.38 -5.33
C ILE A 32 -2.75 -7.30 -5.96
N ASN A 33 -3.82 -7.62 -5.22
CA ASN A 33 -4.90 -8.43 -5.77
C ASN A 33 -5.72 -7.59 -6.75
N ASP A 34 -6.03 -6.35 -6.38
CA ASP A 34 -6.82 -5.42 -7.20
C ASP A 34 -6.11 -5.11 -8.53
N THR A 35 -4.79 -4.94 -8.55
CA THR A 35 -4.05 -4.78 -9.83
C THR A 35 -4.11 -6.06 -10.68
N GLY A 36 -4.15 -7.23 -10.06
CA GLY A 36 -4.34 -8.52 -10.74
C GLY A 36 -5.76 -8.71 -11.28
N ASP A 37 -6.78 -8.34 -10.51
CA ASP A 37 -8.19 -8.55 -10.84
C ASP A 37 -8.64 -7.69 -12.04
N VAL A 38 -8.04 -6.52 -12.20
CA VAL A 38 -8.30 -5.63 -13.35
C VAL A 38 -7.49 -6.00 -14.60
N ASN A 39 -6.64 -7.03 -14.51
CA ASN A 39 -5.88 -7.50 -15.67
C ASN A 39 -6.84 -8.02 -16.74
N GLY A 40 -6.63 -7.60 -17.98
CA GLY A 40 -7.51 -7.95 -19.12
C GLY A 40 -8.79 -7.14 -19.24
N TRP A 41 -9.06 -6.18 -18.34
CA TRP A 41 -10.17 -5.25 -18.52
C TRP A 41 -9.87 -4.32 -19.71
N THR A 42 -10.83 -4.19 -20.63
CA THR A 42 -10.70 -3.39 -21.86
C THR A 42 -11.57 -2.14 -21.87
N ASN A 43 -12.47 -2.00 -20.89
CA ASN A 43 -13.40 -0.89 -20.75
C ASN A 43 -12.83 0.31 -19.98
N ILE A 44 -11.67 0.15 -19.33
CA ILE A 44 -10.96 1.24 -18.66
C ILE A 44 -9.99 1.88 -19.65
N THR A 45 -10.25 3.14 -19.99
CA THR A 45 -9.45 3.91 -20.95
C THR A 45 -8.49 4.90 -20.28
N ASP A 46 -8.77 5.29 -19.03
CA ASP A 46 -7.91 6.15 -18.21
C ASP A 46 -7.56 5.45 -16.88
N TRP A 47 -6.49 4.66 -16.92
CA TRP A 47 -5.98 3.95 -15.75
C TRP A 47 -5.45 4.89 -14.66
N SER A 48 -4.97 6.08 -15.02
CA SER A 48 -4.49 7.07 -14.05
C SER A 48 -5.66 7.61 -13.23
N ALA A 49 -6.76 7.99 -13.90
CA ALA A 49 -7.97 8.45 -13.22
C ALA A 49 -8.60 7.32 -12.37
N PHE A 50 -8.65 6.09 -12.90
CA PHE A 50 -9.13 4.92 -12.16
C PHE A 50 -8.35 4.72 -10.86
N TRP A 51 -7.02 4.59 -10.94
CA TRP A 51 -6.20 4.37 -9.74
C TRP A 51 -6.16 5.59 -8.82
N LYS A 52 -6.30 6.81 -9.34
CA LYS A 52 -6.42 8.01 -8.50
C LYS A 52 -7.69 7.97 -7.65
N ALA A 53 -8.81 7.49 -8.18
CA ALA A 53 -10.04 7.32 -7.41
C ALA A 53 -9.87 6.28 -6.29
N GLU A 54 -9.24 5.14 -6.60
CA GLU A 54 -8.91 4.12 -5.60
C GLU A 54 -7.95 4.66 -4.53
N MET A 55 -6.91 5.39 -4.92
CA MET A 55 -5.95 6.03 -4.02
C MET A 55 -6.60 7.06 -3.10
N ASN A 56 -7.57 7.83 -3.59
CA ASN A 56 -8.34 8.73 -2.75
C ASN A 56 -9.17 7.98 -1.70
N SER A 57 -9.76 6.84 -2.07
CA SER A 57 -10.50 5.99 -1.12
C SER A 57 -9.58 5.34 -0.09
N TYR A 58 -8.39 4.90 -0.51
CA TYR A 58 -7.37 4.39 0.38
C TYR A 58 -6.89 5.48 1.36
N PHE A 59 -6.53 6.68 0.90
CA PHE A 59 -6.03 7.70 1.81
C PHE A 59 -7.10 8.32 2.71
N ARG A 60 -8.37 8.34 2.29
CA ARG A 60 -9.50 8.65 3.20
C ARG A 60 -9.51 7.73 4.42
N VAL A 61 -9.19 6.46 4.21
CA VAL A 61 -9.11 5.46 5.27
C VAL A 61 -7.85 5.66 6.13
N VAL A 62 -6.71 5.99 5.53
CA VAL A 62 -5.49 6.35 6.26
C VAL A 62 -5.75 7.52 7.20
N ASP A 63 -6.50 8.53 6.74
CA ASP A 63 -6.90 9.68 7.56
C ASP A 63 -7.79 9.25 8.74
N GLN A 64 -8.75 8.35 8.53
CA GLN A 64 -9.56 7.80 9.63
C GLN A 64 -8.72 7.03 10.66
N VAL A 65 -7.69 6.30 10.23
CA VAL A 65 -6.75 5.63 11.14
C VAL A 65 -5.90 6.66 11.89
N TYR A 66 -5.46 7.74 11.24
CA TYR A 66 -4.79 8.87 11.89
C TYR A 66 -5.67 9.54 12.97
N ASP A 67 -6.98 9.66 12.71
CA ASP A 67 -7.95 10.21 13.67
C ASP A 67 -8.11 9.35 14.93
N THR A 68 -7.68 8.08 14.92
CA THR A 68 -7.61 7.23 16.14
C THR A 68 -6.41 7.56 17.04
N GLY A 69 -5.59 8.53 16.64
CA GLY A 69 -4.43 9.02 17.41
C GLY A 69 -3.09 8.46 16.98
N LEU A 70 -3.06 7.53 16.01
CA LEU A 70 -1.80 6.98 15.50
C LEU A 70 -0.94 8.06 14.82
N ARG A 71 0.38 7.96 14.99
CA ARG A 71 1.36 8.91 14.43
C ARG A 71 2.48 8.27 13.62
N HIS A 72 2.59 6.94 13.63
CA HIS A 72 3.61 6.22 12.86
C HIS A 72 2.94 5.39 11.78
N PHE A 73 3.37 5.58 10.54
CA PHE A 73 2.79 4.97 9.36
C PHE A 73 3.87 4.36 8.47
N LEU A 74 3.63 3.13 8.03
CA LEU A 74 4.44 2.42 7.05
C LEU A 74 3.57 2.08 5.85
N PHE A 75 3.99 2.52 4.68
CA PHE A 75 3.37 2.19 3.40
C PHE A 75 4.32 1.27 2.62
N LEU A 76 3.78 0.20 2.05
CA LEU A 76 4.54 -0.72 1.20
C LEU A 76 4.00 -0.59 -0.21
N ASN A 77 4.86 -0.21 -1.16
CA ASN A 77 4.48 -0.28 -2.58
C ASN A 77 4.39 -1.74 -3.02
N LEU A 78 3.84 -1.99 -4.21
CA LEU A 78 3.54 -3.33 -4.70
C LEU A 78 4.74 -3.94 -5.45
N PRO A 79 5.15 -5.18 -5.14
CA PRO A 79 6.13 -5.89 -5.95
C PRO A 79 5.52 -6.33 -7.29
N ASP A 80 6.33 -6.34 -8.35
CA ASP A 80 5.91 -6.97 -9.61
C ASP A 80 6.09 -8.49 -9.49
N ARG A 81 5.17 -9.27 -10.05
CA ARG A 81 5.15 -10.74 -9.89
C ARG A 81 5.71 -11.41 -11.14
N PRO A 82 6.88 -12.08 -11.06
CA PRO A 82 7.55 -12.65 -12.23
C PRO A 82 6.74 -13.76 -12.92
N THR A 83 5.92 -14.51 -12.18
CA THR A 83 5.16 -15.66 -12.70
C THR A 83 3.98 -15.28 -13.59
N SER A 84 3.55 -14.03 -13.59
CA SER A 84 2.39 -13.53 -14.35
C SER A 84 2.75 -12.53 -15.46
N GLY A 85 4.05 -12.24 -15.64
CA GLY A 85 4.51 -11.12 -16.45
C GLY A 85 4.33 -9.77 -15.74
N SER A 86 4.97 -8.72 -16.28
CA SER A 86 4.87 -7.37 -15.71
C SER A 86 3.47 -6.83 -15.85
N ASN A 87 2.84 -6.48 -14.73
CA ASN A 87 1.53 -5.85 -14.72
C ASN A 87 1.69 -4.32 -14.78
N PRO A 88 1.33 -3.64 -15.88
CA PRO A 88 1.51 -2.20 -16.00
C PRO A 88 0.74 -1.40 -14.93
N GLN A 89 -0.31 -1.98 -14.36
CA GLN A 89 -1.09 -1.35 -13.30
C GLN A 89 -0.32 -1.23 -11.98
N VAL A 90 0.64 -2.12 -11.72
CA VAL A 90 1.53 -2.04 -10.54
C VAL A 90 2.36 -0.75 -10.59
N ALA A 91 2.89 -0.40 -11.76
CA ALA A 91 3.69 0.83 -11.91
C ALA A 91 2.84 2.09 -11.68
N THR A 92 1.64 2.14 -12.26
CA THR A 92 0.71 3.27 -12.05
C THR A 92 0.28 3.39 -10.59
N PHE A 93 -0.09 2.27 -9.96
CA PHE A 93 -0.46 2.21 -8.55
C PHE A 93 0.68 2.73 -7.65
N ASN A 94 1.90 2.21 -7.84
CA ASN A 94 3.05 2.59 -7.04
C ASN A 94 3.40 4.08 -7.18
N SER A 95 3.33 4.63 -8.39
CA SER A 95 3.56 6.06 -8.64
C SER A 95 2.55 6.94 -7.91
N LEU A 96 1.26 6.57 -7.93
CA LEU A 96 0.22 7.31 -7.24
C LEU A 96 0.31 7.15 -5.71
N LEU A 97 0.71 5.98 -5.21
CA LEU A 97 0.98 5.77 -3.79
C LEU A 97 2.10 6.69 -3.29
N VAL A 98 3.20 6.82 -4.02
CA VAL A 98 4.29 7.77 -3.68
C VAL A 98 3.75 9.19 -3.53
N GLN A 99 2.92 9.63 -4.49
CA GLN A 99 2.32 10.98 -4.46
C GLN A 99 1.42 11.17 -3.24
N GLN A 100 0.55 10.20 -2.93
CA GLN A 100 -0.34 10.30 -1.79
C GLN A 100 0.39 10.23 -0.44
N VAL A 101 1.43 9.40 -0.30
CA VAL A 101 2.26 9.40 0.92
C VAL A 101 2.93 10.76 1.12
N ALA A 102 3.42 11.39 0.05
CA ALA A 102 3.98 12.74 0.13
C ALA A 102 2.92 13.77 0.53
N ALA A 103 1.71 13.69 -0.03
CA ALA A 103 0.59 14.57 0.34
C ALA A 103 0.16 14.37 1.79
N PHE A 104 0.06 13.14 2.27
CA PHE A 104 -0.27 12.82 3.66
C PHE A 104 0.74 13.41 4.65
N LYS A 105 2.03 13.29 4.36
CA LYS A 105 3.11 13.94 5.13
C LYS A 105 3.05 15.47 5.08
N ALA A 106 2.60 16.02 3.95
CA ALA A 106 2.46 17.45 3.80
C ALA A 106 1.30 18.00 4.66
N SER A 107 0.17 17.29 4.70
CA SER A 107 -1.04 17.67 5.43
C SER A 107 -0.94 17.42 6.94
N ASN A 108 -0.26 16.35 7.37
CA ASN A 108 -0.19 15.94 8.78
C ASN A 108 1.25 16.07 9.29
N LYS A 109 1.61 17.22 9.88
CA LYS A 109 3.00 17.52 10.28
C LYS A 109 3.50 16.77 11.51
N ASP A 110 2.59 16.17 12.26
CA ASP A 110 2.87 15.42 13.48
C ASP A 110 3.05 13.91 13.24
N VAL A 111 3.03 13.46 11.99
CA VAL A 111 3.23 12.04 11.63
C VAL A 111 4.66 11.73 11.23
N SER A 112 5.10 10.51 11.53
CA SER A 112 6.24 9.86 10.90
C SER A 112 5.71 8.84 9.91
N ALA A 113 5.89 9.10 8.61
CA ALA A 113 5.45 8.22 7.55
C ALA A 113 6.63 7.81 6.64
N ILE A 114 6.75 6.51 6.42
CA ILE A 114 7.77 5.88 5.60
C ILE A 114 7.08 5.14 4.45
N LEU A 115 7.57 5.33 3.23
CA LEU A 115 7.28 4.43 2.11
C LEU A 115 8.46 3.47 1.98
N PHE A 116 8.20 2.18 2.11
CA PHE A 116 9.17 1.13 1.87
C PHE A 116 8.98 0.55 0.46
N ASP A 117 10.07 0.53 -0.31
CA ASP A 117 10.08 0.11 -1.70
C ASP A 117 10.26 -1.41 -1.80
N THR A 118 9.16 -2.14 -1.60
CA THR A 118 9.15 -3.59 -1.79
C THR A 118 9.34 -3.97 -3.25
N ASN A 119 8.92 -3.11 -4.19
CA ASN A 119 9.09 -3.34 -5.62
C ASN A 119 10.56 -3.50 -5.98
N LYS A 120 11.38 -2.53 -5.56
CA LYS A 120 12.82 -2.58 -5.76
C LYS A 120 13.48 -3.73 -5.02
N LEU A 121 13.13 -3.96 -3.76
CA LEU A 121 13.71 -5.05 -2.97
C LEU A 121 13.40 -6.41 -3.62
N PHE A 122 12.16 -6.63 -4.05
CA PHE A 122 11.75 -7.89 -4.63
C PHE A 122 12.44 -8.14 -5.97
N ALA A 123 12.57 -7.12 -6.82
CA ALA A 123 13.35 -7.21 -8.05
C ALA A 123 14.82 -7.57 -7.76
N ASP A 124 15.45 -6.90 -6.80
CA ASP A 124 16.84 -7.20 -6.40
C ASP A 124 17.01 -8.64 -5.88
N ILE A 125 16.05 -9.14 -5.10
CA ILE A 125 16.06 -10.53 -4.63
C ILE A 125 15.95 -11.51 -5.81
N LEU A 126 15.13 -11.22 -6.82
CA LEU A 126 15.00 -12.09 -7.98
C LEU A 126 16.27 -12.09 -8.85
N ASP A 127 16.87 -10.91 -9.07
CA ASP A 127 18.08 -10.74 -9.87
C ASP A 127 19.31 -11.33 -9.17
N ASN A 128 19.36 -11.27 -7.83
CA ASN A 128 20.50 -11.70 -7.00
C ASN A 128 20.18 -12.88 -6.08
N ALA A 129 19.24 -13.75 -6.49
CA ALA A 129 18.65 -14.80 -5.66
C ALA A 129 19.67 -15.67 -4.89
N ALA A 130 20.75 -16.07 -5.56
CA ALA A 130 21.80 -16.88 -4.95
C ALA A 130 22.53 -16.15 -3.80
N ALA A 131 22.73 -14.83 -3.92
CA ALA A 131 23.35 -14.02 -2.86
C ALA A 131 22.45 -13.92 -1.62
N TYR A 132 21.14 -14.02 -1.80
CA TYR A 132 20.14 -14.11 -0.73
C TYR A 132 19.87 -15.54 -0.25
N GLY A 133 20.57 -16.55 -0.79
CA GLY A 133 20.43 -17.95 -0.38
C GLY A 133 19.29 -18.72 -1.05
N PHE A 134 18.65 -18.17 -2.08
CA PHE A 134 17.61 -18.86 -2.84
C PHE A 134 18.21 -19.70 -3.98
N THR A 135 17.68 -20.91 -4.15
CA THR A 135 18.07 -21.84 -5.23
C THR A 135 16.99 -22.02 -6.30
N ASN A 136 15.78 -21.50 -6.08
CA ASN A 136 14.67 -21.50 -7.03
C ASN A 136 13.90 -20.18 -6.93
N THR A 137 13.70 -19.51 -8.07
CA THR A 137 12.93 -18.26 -8.21
C THR A 137 11.74 -18.39 -9.16
N THR A 138 11.53 -19.56 -9.76
CA THR A 138 10.49 -19.81 -10.77
C THR A 138 9.30 -20.62 -10.25
N GLY A 139 9.39 -21.17 -9.04
CA GLY A 139 8.41 -22.12 -8.51
C GLY A 139 8.65 -23.54 -8.98
#